data_AF-A0A1V5R5M7-F1
#
_entry.id   AF-A0A1V5R5M7-F1
#
_cell.length_a   1.000
_cell.length_b   1.000
_cell.length_c   1.000
_cell.angle_alpha   90.00
_cell.angle_beta   90.00
_cell.angle_gamma   90.00
#
_symmetry.space_group_name_H-M   'P 1'
#
loop_
_entity.id
_entity.type
_entity.pdbx_description
1 polymer ?
#
loop_
_entity_poly.entity_id
_entity_poly.type
_entity_poly.pdbx_seq_one_letter_code
_entity_poly.pdbx_strand_id
1 'polypeptide(L)' 'MVITLHDRGRPFAPGEIARPDLTLPLEQRPIGGLGLHIIYQLMDEVRFTFAEDGNTLVMVKRNAIRGQEGNG' A
#
# COMPACT_ATOMS: atom_id res chain seq x y z
N MET A 1 -10.78 0.77 10.03
CA MET A 1 -9.98 1.95 9.70
C MET A 1 -9.92 2.09 8.19
N VAL A 2 -10.14 3.30 7.68
CA VAL A 2 -10.00 3.64 6.25
C VAL A 2 -8.93 4.71 6.15
N ILE A 3 -7.98 4.53 5.24
CA ILE A 3 -6.94 5.51 4.91
C ILE A 3 -7.15 5.90 3.45
N THR A 4 -7.23 7.21 3.20
CA THR A 4 -7.30 7.77 1.86
C THR A 4 -6.08 8.64 1.63
N LEU A 5 -5.36 8.40 0.55
CA LEU A 5 -4.22 9.21 0.12
C LEU A 5 -4.54 9.84 -1.24
N HIS A 6 -4.25 11.14 -1.36
CA HIS A 6 -4.36 11.87 -2.61
C HIS A 6 -2.98 12.39 -3.02
N ASP A 7 -2.62 12.21 -4.29
CA ASP A 7 -1.37 12.69 -4.85
C ASP A 7 -1.52 13.14 -6.31
N ARG A 8 -0.49 13.80 -6.85
CA ARG A 8 -0.41 14.23 -8.25
C ARG A 8 0.72 13.53 -9.01
N GLY A 9 1.08 12.33 -8.56
CA GLY A 9 2.06 11.48 -9.22
C GLY A 9 1.55 10.98 -10.57
N ARG A 10 2.43 10.40 -11.37
CA ARG A 10 2.03 9.78 -12.63
C ARG A 10 1.18 8.54 -12.36
N PRO A 11 0.02 8.36 -13.03
CA PRO A 11 -0.72 7.12 -12.99
C PRO A 11 0.15 5.93 -13.39
N PHE A 12 -0.11 4.77 -12.80
CA PHE A 12 0.54 3.51 -13.14
C PHE A 12 -0.47 2.38 -13.07
N ALA A 13 -0.17 1.22 -13.66
CA ALA A 13 -1.01 0.04 -13.60
C ALA A 13 -0.58 -0.86 -12.42
N PRO A 14 -1.26 -0.84 -11.25
CA PRO A 14 -0.77 -1.55 -10.06
C PRO A 14 -0.75 -3.07 -10.23
N GLY A 15 -1.63 -3.61 -11.09
CA GLY A 15 -1.69 -5.03 -11.42
C GLY A 15 -0.56 -5.52 -12.33
N GLU A 16 0.14 -4.62 -13.01
CA GLU A 16 1.28 -4.95 -13.89
C GLU A 16 2.62 -4.93 -13.16
N ILE A 17 2.65 -4.43 -11.92
CA ILE A 17 3.88 -4.38 -11.11
C ILE A 17 4.14 -5.76 -10.51
N ALA A 18 5.30 -6.33 -10.85
CA ALA A 18 5.73 -7.61 -10.32
C ALA A 18 5.88 -7.56 -8.79
N ARG A 19 5.55 -8.68 -8.13
CA ARG A 19 5.83 -8.85 -6.70
C ARG A 19 7.35 -8.84 -6.49
N PRO A 20 7.84 -8.15 -5.45
CA PRO A 20 9.27 -8.14 -5.16
C PRO A 20 9.74 -9.54 -4.72
N ASP A 21 10.95 -9.91 -5.13
CA ASP A 21 11.63 -11.08 -4.59
C ASP A 21 12.24 -10.72 -3.23
N LEU A 22 11.67 -11.28 -2.16
CA LEU A 22 12.12 -11.03 -0.79
C LEU A 22 13.30 -11.90 -0.37
N THR A 23 13.68 -12.90 -1.18
CA THR A 23 14.82 -13.78 -0.92
C THR A 23 16.15 -13.09 -1.22
N LEU A 24 16.14 -12.05 -2.06
CA LEU A 24 17.31 -11.25 -2.36
C LEU A 24 17.64 -10.25 -1.23
N PRO A 25 18.95 -9.99 -0.99
CA PRO A 25 19.38 -8.84 -0.19
C PRO A 25 18.78 -7.53 -0.69
N LEU A 26 18.55 -6.57 0.20
CA LEU A 26 17.84 -5.32 -0.12
C LEU A 26 18.47 -4.57 -1.29
N GLU A 27 19.80 -4.57 -1.36
CA GLU A 27 20.61 -3.89 -2.37
C GLU A 27 20.46 -4.50 -3.78
N GLN A 28 20.01 -5.75 -3.86
CA GLN A 28 19.83 -6.49 -5.11
C GLN A 28 18.37 -6.55 -5.55
N ARG A 29 17.43 -6.04 -4.73
CA ARG A 29 16.01 -6.06 -5.09
C ARG A 29 15.75 -5.08 -6.23
N PRO A 30 14.98 -5.50 -7.26
CA PRO A 30 14.55 -4.59 -8.31
C PRO A 30 13.81 -3.36 -7.73
N ILE A 31 13.95 -2.22 -8.40
CA ILE A 31 13.24 -1.01 -8.02
C ILE A 31 11.73 -1.20 -8.29
N GLY A 32 10.91 -0.84 -7.31
CA GLY A 32 9.44 -0.92 -7.40
C GLY A 32 8.85 -2.16 -6.73
N GLY A 33 7.53 -2.18 -6.59
CA GLY A 33 6.79 -3.33 -6.05
C GLY A 33 6.80 -3.49 -4.52
N LEU A 34 7.85 -3.04 -3.80
CA LEU A 34 7.92 -3.15 -2.33
C LEU A 34 6.78 -2.42 -1.62
N GLY A 35 6.45 -1.19 -2.04
CA GLY A 35 5.32 -0.44 -1.46
C GLY A 35 3.98 -1.15 -1.66
N LEU A 36 3.72 -1.65 -2.88
CA LEU A 36 2.52 -2.44 -3.18
C LEU A 36 2.47 -3.74 -2.37
N HIS A 37 3.61 -4.41 -2.22
CA HIS A 37 3.71 -5.62 -1.42
C HIS A 37 3.29 -5.36 0.04
N ILE A 38 3.82 -4.29 0.64
CA ILE A 38 3.51 -3.90 2.02
C ILE A 38 2.00 -3.61 2.17
N ILE A 39 1.41 -2.78 1.31
CA ILE A 39 -0.01 -2.42 1.45
C ILE A 39 -0.92 -3.64 1.24
N TYR A 40 -0.59 -4.55 0.33
CA TYR A 40 -1.37 -5.77 0.11
C TYR A 40 -1.24 -6.80 1.24
N GLN A 41 -0.13 -6.79 1.99
CA GLN A 41 0.01 -7.63 3.18
C GLN A 41 -0.72 -7.05 4.39
N LEU A 42 -0.69 -5.73 4.55
CA LEU A 42 -1.23 -5.07 5.73
C LEU A 42 -2.73 -4.83 5.65
N MET A 43 -3.24 -4.43 4.48
CA MET A 43 -4.60 -3.95 4.28
C MET A 43 -5.51 -5.06 3.78
N ASP A 44 -6.80 -4.99 4.14
CA ASP A 44 -7.78 -5.99 3.72
C ASP A 44 -8.47 -5.60 2.40
N GLU A 45 -8.55 -4.30 2.09
CA GLU A 45 -8.93 -3.80 0.78
C GLU A 45 -7.99 -2.68 0.33
N VAL A 46 -7.71 -2.62 -0.96
CA VAL A 46 -6.91 -1.58 -1.62
C VAL A 46 -7.58 -1.20 -2.93
N ARG A 47 -7.82 0.10 -3.16
CA ARG A 47 -8.47 0.62 -4.36
C ARG A 47 -7.69 1.81 -4.88
N PHE A 48 -7.34 1.77 -6.16
CA PHE A 48 -6.70 2.87 -6.86
C PHE A 48 -7.71 3.54 -7.79
N THR A 49 -7.70 4.86 -7.83
CA THR A 49 -8.42 5.68 -8.82
C THR A 49 -7.43 6.68 -9.37
N PHE A 50 -7.35 6.76 -10.70
CA PHE A 50 -6.48 7.67 -11.41
C PHE A 50 -7.36 8.61 -12.24
N ALA A 51 -7.22 9.92 -12.03
CA ALA A 51 -8.01 10.96 -12.69
C ALA A 51 -7.11 12.12 -13.12
N GLU A 52 -7.65 13.05 -13.89
CA GLU A 52 -6.90 14.21 -14.38
C GLU A 52 -6.42 15.15 -13.25
N ASP A 53 -7.18 15.23 -12.16
CA ASP A 53 -6.89 16.08 -11.00
C ASP A 53 -5.96 15.41 -9.97
N GLY A 54 -5.65 14.13 -10.16
CA GLY A 54 -4.70 13.37 -9.35
C GLY A 54 -5.09 11.90 -9.15
N ASN A 55 -4.34 11.25 -8.28
CA ASN A 55 -4.53 9.86 -7.92
C ASN A 55 -5.16 9.78 -6.53
N THR A 56 -6.02 8.79 -6.32
CA THR A 56 -6.59 8.45 -5.02
C THR A 56 -6.32 6.98 -4.71
N LEU A 57 -5.68 6.74 -3.57
CA LEU A 57 -5.48 5.41 -2.99
C LEU A 57 -6.35 5.28 -1.74
N VAL A 58 -7.33 4.38 -1.77
CA VAL A 58 -8.15 4.03 -0.62
C VAL A 58 -7.72 2.66 -0.10
N MET A 59 -7.41 2.58 1.19
CA MET A 59 -7.01 1.35 1.86
C MET A 59 -7.90 1.10 3.09
N VAL A 60 -8.39 -0.12 3.26
CA VAL A 60 -9.29 -0.49 4.36
C VAL A 60 -8.65 -1.57 5.22
N LYS A 61 -8.58 -1.33 6.53
CA LYS A 61 -8.26 -2.34 7.54
C LYS A 61 -9.45 -2.57 8.46
N ARG A 62 -9.95 -3.80 8.49
CA ARG A 62 -10.97 -4.33 9.39
C ARG A 62 -10.29 -4.84 10.66
N ASN A 63 -10.97 -4.73 11.79
CA ASN A 63 -10.45 -5.17 13.10
C ASN A 63 -9.11 -4.55 13.50
N ALA A 64 -8.88 -3.27 13.16
CA ALA A 64 -7.75 -2.53 13.73
C ALA A 64 -7.84 -2.64 15.26
N ILE A 65 -6.81 -3.21 15.88
CA ILE A 65 -6.75 -3.44 17.33
C ILE A 65 -7.07 -2.12 18.03
N ARG A 66 -8.07 -2.10 18.92
CA ARG A 66 -8.15 -1.02 19.92
C ARG A 66 -6.87 -1.15 20.73
N GLY A 67 -5.96 -0.17 20.65
CA GLY A 67 -4.80 -0.13 21.51
C GLY A 67 -5.26 -0.39 22.94
N GLN A 68 -4.77 -1.45 23.57
CA GLN A 68 -4.91 -1.56 25.01
C GLN A 68 -4.03 -0.46 25.58
N GLU A 69 -4.66 0.55 26.17
CA GLU A 69 -3.98 1.46 27.07
C GLU A 69 -3.44 0.59 28.21
N GLY A 70 -2.14 0.35 28.20
CA GLY A 70 -1.44 -0.31 29.30
C GLY A 70 -1.62 0.54 30.54
N ASN A 71 -2.39 0.03 31.49
CA ASN A 71 -2.52 0.59 32.83
C ASN A 71 -1.68 -0.28 33.78
N GLY A 72 -0.70 0.34 34.44
CA GLY A 72 0.04 -0.23 35.59
C GLY A 72 1.41 -0.79 35.25
#